data_AF-A0A847QMR9-F1
#
_entry.id   AF-A0A847QMR9-F1
#
_cell.length_a   1.000
_cell.length_b   1.000
_cell.length_c   1.000
_cell.angle_alpha   90.00
_cell.angle_beta   90.00
_cell.angle_gamma   90.00
#
_symmetry.space_group_name_H-M   'P 1'
#
loop_
_entity.id
_entity.type
_entity.pdbx_description
1 polymer ?
#
loop_
_entity_poly.entity_id
_entity_poly.type
_entity_poly.pdbx_seq_one_letter_code
_entity_poly.pdbx_strand_id
1 'polypeptide(L)'
;MRKTVLILLLAFAVLLTGCGGQTAGESSAGVKPESAQNANNGVLSEEEAKQALLTELDAEDSSEFTVGLLREAELGEAKVYAFELVGKSGGAGTVYFVHSESGKVYPNSNELLLDKFKESEDKEQYKKEKYIDADIYYLAMKSINDPEELTWEAYIVADAAYSDLAAAKKAVVANHVQNHPVLSLLGKHIDEIVAATGLDPQIAEVEDIEGVENYTIHEINFEDALVFFDNEDIASQIFIEGQREFLGVQLGNTFDQISEVLGLPESISEDPFFEDVHTMRYVFDDFTLEFYAESREAPTASAMVTYQN
;
A
#
# COMPACT_ATOMS: atom_id res chain seq x y z
N MET A 1 23.41 19.07 -32.15
CA MET A 1 22.28 19.75 -31.46
C MET A 1 21.24 18.69 -31.11
N ARG A 2 21.59 17.71 -30.25
CA ARG A 2 20.87 16.43 -30.12
C ARG A 2 20.84 15.91 -28.67
N LYS A 3 20.84 16.80 -27.67
CA LYS A 3 20.88 16.42 -26.24
C LYS A 3 20.12 17.40 -25.34
N THR A 4 19.20 18.21 -25.86
CA THR A 4 18.65 19.35 -25.07
C THR A 4 17.16 19.57 -25.30
N VAL A 5 16.41 18.53 -25.66
CA VAL A 5 14.96 18.64 -25.78
C VAL A 5 14.34 17.45 -25.07
N LEU A 6 14.26 17.53 -23.74
CA LEU A 6 13.24 16.83 -22.98
C LEU A 6 13.06 17.43 -21.56
N ILE A 7 13.34 18.72 -21.40
CA ILE A 7 12.95 19.48 -20.20
C ILE A 7 11.81 20.38 -20.66
N LEU A 8 10.56 19.93 -20.54
CA LEU A 8 9.36 20.78 -20.45
C LEU A 8 8.12 19.89 -20.44
N LEU A 9 7.74 19.36 -19.28
CA LEU A 9 6.40 18.79 -19.06
C LEU A 9 5.98 19.08 -17.61
N LEU A 10 5.32 20.22 -17.40
CA LEU A 10 4.65 20.54 -16.14
C LEU A 10 3.14 20.46 -16.40
N ALA A 11 2.54 19.32 -16.06
CA ALA A 11 1.10 19.13 -16.12
C ALA A 11 0.45 19.62 -14.81
N PHE A 12 -0.37 20.67 -14.91
CA PHE A 12 -1.13 21.25 -13.80
C PHE A 12 -2.24 20.30 -13.31
N ALA A 13 -2.33 20.11 -12.00
CA ALA A 13 -3.57 19.73 -11.32
C ALA A 13 -3.84 20.74 -10.18
N VAL A 14 -4.80 21.63 -10.40
CA VAL A 14 -5.31 22.56 -9.38
C VAL A 14 -6.50 21.88 -8.69
N LEU A 15 -6.35 21.53 -7.41
CA LEU A 15 -7.50 21.26 -6.54
C LEU A 15 -7.35 22.03 -5.22
N LEU A 16 -8.19 23.06 -5.10
CA LEU A 16 -8.45 23.81 -3.88
C LEU A 16 -9.31 22.97 -2.93
N THR A 17 -8.81 22.64 -1.73
CA THR A 17 -9.64 22.63 -0.51
C THR A 17 -8.81 22.97 0.73
N GLY A 18 -9.16 24.07 1.39
CA GLY A 18 -8.61 24.45 2.69
C GLY A 18 -9.34 23.78 3.87
N CYS A 19 -8.53 23.47 4.90
CA CYS A 19 -8.74 23.41 6.37
C CYS A 19 -10.19 23.30 6.91
N GLY A 20 -10.49 22.52 7.94
CA GLY A 20 -9.64 21.91 8.96
C GLY A 20 -10.47 21.72 10.24
N GLY A 21 -10.04 20.81 11.12
CA GLY A 21 -10.67 20.59 12.42
C GLY A 21 -9.93 19.54 13.25
N GLN A 22 -8.81 19.94 13.85
CA GLN A 22 -8.18 19.20 14.95
C GLN A 22 -9.07 19.25 16.20
N THR A 23 -9.16 18.14 16.94
CA THR A 23 -9.01 18.17 18.40
C THR A 23 -8.21 16.96 18.86
N ALA A 24 -7.19 17.24 19.67
CA ALA A 24 -6.36 16.29 20.38
C ALA A 24 -7.11 15.69 21.58
N GLY A 25 -6.75 14.47 21.95
CA GLY A 25 -7.09 13.83 23.21
C GLY A 25 -6.02 12.81 23.57
N GLU A 26 -5.24 13.13 24.60
CA GLU A 26 -4.05 12.42 25.08
C GLU A 26 -4.34 11.09 25.80
N SER A 27 -3.38 10.16 25.69
CA SER A 27 -2.93 9.17 26.68
C SER A 27 -3.93 8.06 27.08
N SER A 28 -3.54 6.81 27.34
CA SER A 28 -2.42 6.41 28.19
C SER A 28 -1.91 5.01 27.84
N ALA A 29 -0.60 4.84 28.00
CA ALA A 29 0.08 3.56 28.04
C ALA A 29 -0.53 2.62 29.10
N GLY A 30 -1.04 1.48 28.66
CA GLY A 30 -1.43 0.35 29.49
C GLY A 30 -0.56 -0.85 29.17
N VAL A 31 0.25 -1.28 30.14
CA VAL A 31 1.09 -2.48 30.09
C VAL A 31 0.18 -3.69 29.86
N LYS A 32 0.38 -4.42 28.75
CA LYS A 32 -0.25 -5.73 28.53
C LYS A 32 0.26 -6.71 29.59
N PRO A 33 -0.61 -7.40 30.35
CA PRO A 33 -0.21 -8.63 31.01
C PRO A 33 -0.03 -9.72 29.95
N GLU A 34 1.07 -10.45 30.01
CA GLU A 34 1.19 -11.75 29.36
C GLU A 34 0.11 -12.68 29.93
N SER A 35 -1.00 -12.86 29.21
CA SER A 35 -2.03 -13.83 29.55
C SER A 35 -1.57 -15.23 29.16
N ALA A 36 -1.09 -15.94 30.19
CA ALA A 36 -1.20 -17.38 30.42
C ALA A 36 -1.26 -18.30 29.20
N GLN A 37 -0.09 -18.85 28.85
CA GLN A 37 0.00 -20.16 28.22
C GLN A 37 -0.68 -21.22 29.11
N ASN A 38 -1.94 -21.54 28.82
CA ASN A 38 -2.55 -22.77 29.32
C ASN A 38 -2.16 -23.92 28.38
N ALA A 39 -1.07 -24.59 28.74
CA ALA A 39 -0.71 -25.89 28.20
C ALA A 39 -1.69 -26.96 28.72
N ASN A 40 -2.87 -27.06 28.09
CA ASN A 40 -3.69 -28.26 28.12
C ASN A 40 -3.78 -28.78 26.68
N ASN A 41 -3.23 -29.97 26.43
CA ASN A 41 -3.20 -30.68 25.15
C ASN A 41 -4.60 -31.14 24.65
N GLY A 42 -5.63 -30.30 24.77
CA GLY A 42 -6.99 -30.59 24.32
C GLY A 42 -7.46 -29.53 23.33
N VAL A 43 -7.92 -29.97 22.16
CA VAL A 43 -8.69 -29.14 21.23
C VAL A 43 -9.92 -28.62 21.98
N LEU A 44 -10.07 -27.30 22.08
CA LEU A 44 -11.21 -26.65 22.72
C LEU A 44 -12.51 -27.05 22.01
N SER A 45 -13.57 -27.27 22.78
CA SER A 45 -14.94 -27.33 22.26
C SER A 45 -15.43 -25.95 21.82
N GLU A 46 -16.54 -25.91 21.07
CA GLU A 46 -17.19 -24.66 20.63
C GLU A 46 -17.49 -23.73 21.82
N GLU A 47 -18.03 -24.27 22.92
CA GLU A 47 -18.39 -23.49 24.12
C GLU A 47 -17.14 -22.96 24.84
N GLU A 48 -16.06 -23.74 24.90
CA GLU A 48 -14.79 -23.29 25.49
C GLU A 48 -14.13 -22.22 24.63
N ALA A 49 -14.18 -22.35 23.30
CA ALA A 49 -13.69 -21.35 22.36
C ALA A 49 -14.51 -20.05 22.44
N LYS A 50 -15.83 -20.17 22.55
CA LYS A 50 -16.72 -19.02 22.78
C LYS A 50 -16.41 -18.32 24.10
N GLN A 51 -16.16 -19.08 25.17
CA GLN A 51 -15.77 -18.50 26.45
C GLN A 51 -14.44 -17.74 26.33
N ALA A 52 -13.44 -18.32 25.65
CA ALA A 52 -12.17 -17.63 25.41
C ALA A 52 -12.36 -16.28 24.70
N LEU A 53 -13.23 -16.24 23.68
CA LEU A 53 -13.59 -14.98 23.02
C LEU A 53 -14.26 -13.99 23.97
N LEU A 54 -15.23 -14.42 24.76
CA LEU A 54 -15.93 -13.54 25.71
C LEU A 54 -15.00 -12.99 26.79
N THR A 55 -14.05 -13.79 27.26
CA THR A 55 -13.01 -13.35 28.21
C THR A 55 -12.07 -12.33 27.58
N GLU A 56 -11.59 -12.54 26.34
CA GLU A 56 -10.71 -11.59 25.64
C GLU A 56 -11.39 -10.23 25.41
N LEU A 57 -12.72 -10.24 25.17
CA LEU A 57 -13.52 -9.04 24.99
C LEU A 57 -13.99 -8.38 26.30
N ASP A 58 -13.63 -8.93 27.47
CA ASP A 58 -14.13 -8.51 28.79
C ASP A 58 -15.67 -8.41 28.85
N ALA A 59 -16.33 -9.45 28.33
CA ALA A 59 -17.74 -9.38 27.99
C ALA A 59 -18.57 -10.61 28.37
N GLU A 60 -18.10 -11.38 29.34
CA GLU A 60 -18.77 -12.59 29.83
C GLU A 60 -20.22 -12.33 30.27
N ASP A 61 -20.48 -11.15 30.88
CA ASP A 61 -21.80 -10.71 31.34
C ASP A 61 -22.42 -9.62 30.44
N SER A 62 -21.87 -9.37 29.24
CA SER A 62 -22.32 -8.27 28.41
C SER A 62 -23.73 -8.50 27.87
N SER A 63 -24.60 -7.51 28.07
CA SER A 63 -25.95 -7.52 27.50
C SER A 63 -26.04 -6.80 26.15
N GLU A 64 -24.95 -6.18 25.68
CA GLU A 64 -24.93 -5.26 24.54
C GLU A 64 -24.92 -5.97 23.18
N PHE A 65 -24.46 -7.23 23.15
CA PHE A 65 -24.31 -7.99 21.93
C PHE A 65 -24.73 -9.46 22.09
N THR A 66 -24.74 -10.17 20.98
CA THR A 66 -24.87 -11.63 20.91
C THR A 66 -23.67 -12.21 20.17
N VAL A 67 -23.13 -13.30 20.70
CA VAL A 67 -22.07 -14.10 20.08
C VAL A 67 -22.66 -15.43 19.64
N GLY A 68 -22.62 -15.70 18.34
CA GLY A 68 -23.02 -16.97 17.74
C GLY A 68 -21.87 -17.59 16.96
N LEU A 69 -21.78 -18.92 16.97
CA LEU A 69 -20.89 -19.61 16.04
C LEU A 69 -21.37 -19.29 14.63
N LEU A 70 -20.50 -18.61 13.87
CA LEU A 70 -20.73 -18.41 12.45
C LEU A 70 -20.41 -19.73 11.76
N ARG A 71 -19.19 -20.25 11.90
CA ARG A 71 -18.68 -21.46 11.23
C ARG A 71 -17.49 -22.10 11.94
N GLU A 72 -17.25 -23.36 11.66
CA GLU A 72 -15.96 -24.02 11.91
C GLU A 72 -15.11 -23.98 10.64
N ALA A 73 -13.79 -23.93 10.79
CA ALA A 73 -12.84 -23.93 9.69
C ALA A 73 -11.60 -24.78 10.02
N GLU A 74 -10.85 -25.17 8.99
CA GLU A 74 -9.55 -25.84 9.13
C GLU A 74 -8.43 -24.94 8.62
N LEU A 75 -7.35 -24.84 9.41
CA LEU A 75 -6.12 -24.14 9.07
C LEU A 75 -4.91 -25.07 9.27
N GLY A 76 -4.60 -25.84 8.23
CA GLY A 76 -3.70 -26.99 8.35
C GLY A 76 -4.39 -28.10 9.14
N GLU A 77 -3.75 -28.61 10.19
CA GLU A 77 -4.34 -29.65 11.05
C GLU A 77 -5.21 -29.06 12.18
N ALA A 78 -5.15 -27.75 12.41
CA ALA A 78 -5.88 -27.09 13.50
C ALA A 78 -7.30 -26.70 13.08
N LYS A 79 -8.25 -26.90 14.00
CA LYS A 79 -9.61 -26.34 13.88
C LYS A 79 -9.63 -24.88 14.33
N VAL A 80 -10.41 -24.06 13.65
CA VAL A 80 -10.67 -22.65 14.00
C VAL A 80 -12.18 -22.45 14.13
N TYR A 81 -12.60 -21.75 15.18
CA TYR A 81 -13.99 -21.35 15.38
C TYR A 81 -14.17 -19.89 14.96
N ALA A 82 -15.01 -19.63 13.96
CA ALA A 82 -15.39 -18.30 13.56
C ALA A 82 -16.70 -17.91 14.26
N PHE A 83 -16.67 -16.88 15.09
CA PHE A 83 -17.81 -16.36 15.81
C PHE A 83 -18.24 -15.01 15.24
N GLU A 84 -19.55 -14.83 15.05
CA GLU A 84 -20.12 -13.54 14.70
C GLU A 84 -20.60 -12.83 15.97
N LEU A 85 -20.14 -11.59 16.14
CA LEU A 85 -20.55 -10.65 17.16
C LEU A 85 -21.51 -9.63 16.56
N VAL A 86 -22.76 -9.59 17.04
CA VAL A 86 -23.78 -8.64 16.56
C VAL A 86 -24.31 -7.80 17.73
N GLY A 87 -24.26 -6.48 17.61
CA GLY A 87 -24.83 -5.55 18.59
C GLY A 87 -26.37 -5.61 18.60
N LYS A 88 -26.98 -5.63 19.79
CA LYS A 88 -28.45 -5.73 19.93
C LYS A 88 -29.20 -4.48 19.46
N SER A 89 -28.51 -3.34 19.38
CA SER A 89 -29.03 -2.10 18.78
C SER A 89 -29.02 -2.10 17.24
N GLY A 90 -28.54 -3.19 16.61
CA GLY A 90 -28.29 -3.27 15.18
C GLY A 90 -26.87 -2.80 14.81
N GLY A 91 -26.40 -3.21 13.64
CA GLY A 91 -25.06 -2.95 13.13
C GLY A 91 -24.56 -4.08 12.23
N ALA A 92 -23.44 -3.87 11.54
CA ALA A 92 -22.74 -4.95 10.84
C ALA A 92 -22.13 -5.90 11.87
N GLY A 93 -22.26 -7.21 11.64
CA GLY A 93 -21.59 -8.22 12.45
C GLY A 93 -20.08 -8.11 12.31
N THR A 94 -19.34 -8.36 13.39
CA THR A 94 -17.88 -8.50 13.38
C THR A 94 -17.53 -9.96 13.59
N VAL A 95 -16.63 -10.51 12.77
CA VAL A 95 -16.24 -11.92 12.86
C VAL A 95 -14.90 -12.05 13.57
N TYR A 96 -14.90 -12.81 14.67
CA TYR A 96 -13.72 -13.18 15.45
C TYR A 96 -13.37 -14.64 15.21
N PHE A 97 -12.10 -14.98 15.34
CA PHE A 97 -11.61 -16.34 15.16
C PHE A 97 -10.92 -16.82 16.43
N VAL A 98 -11.15 -18.07 16.81
CA VAL A 98 -10.51 -18.69 17.97
C VAL A 98 -9.79 -19.95 17.51
N HIS A 99 -8.47 -19.98 17.73
CA HIS A 99 -7.65 -21.15 17.41
C HIS A 99 -7.91 -22.26 18.44
N SER A 100 -8.43 -23.40 18.00
CA SER A 100 -8.95 -24.44 18.90
C SER A 100 -7.90 -25.05 19.84
N GLU A 101 -6.62 -25.09 19.47
CA GLU A 101 -5.58 -25.71 20.30
C GLU A 101 -4.95 -24.75 21.31
N SER A 102 -4.91 -23.46 20.98
CA SER A 102 -4.20 -22.45 21.79
C SER A 102 -5.16 -21.54 22.55
N GLY A 103 -6.44 -21.50 22.16
CA GLY A 103 -7.42 -20.54 22.67
C GLY A 103 -7.16 -19.10 22.24
N LYS A 104 -6.16 -18.85 21.39
CA LYS A 104 -5.82 -17.50 20.93
C LYS A 104 -6.97 -16.95 20.08
N VAL A 105 -7.41 -15.76 20.46
CA VAL A 105 -8.49 -15.02 19.80
C VAL A 105 -7.89 -14.04 18.80
N TYR A 106 -8.50 -13.95 17.63
CA TYR A 106 -8.11 -13.03 16.56
C TYR A 106 -9.30 -12.16 16.16
N PRO A 107 -9.12 -10.84 16.04
CA PRO A 107 -10.19 -9.91 15.68
C PRO A 107 -10.57 -9.95 14.20
N ASN A 108 -9.78 -10.62 13.36
CA ASN A 108 -10.03 -10.80 11.93
C ASN A 108 -9.21 -11.98 11.38
N SER A 109 -9.52 -12.43 10.17
CA SER A 109 -8.82 -13.54 9.52
C SER A 109 -7.39 -13.17 9.11
N ASN A 110 -7.12 -11.90 8.80
CA ASN A 110 -5.79 -11.47 8.35
C ASN A 110 -4.74 -11.68 9.43
N GLU A 111 -5.05 -11.35 10.69
CA GLU A 111 -4.15 -11.56 11.82
C GLU A 111 -3.91 -13.04 12.10
N LEU A 112 -4.96 -13.87 12.04
CA LEU A 112 -4.85 -15.32 12.20
C LEU A 112 -3.99 -15.96 11.09
N LEU A 113 -4.24 -15.59 9.83
CA LEU A 113 -3.48 -16.11 8.69
C LEU A 113 -2.04 -15.61 8.70
N LEU A 114 -1.80 -14.37 9.14
CA LEU A 114 -0.46 -13.82 9.32
C LEU A 114 0.33 -14.56 10.40
N ASP A 115 -0.29 -14.87 11.53
CA ASP A 115 0.34 -15.63 12.60
C ASP A 115 0.72 -17.03 12.10
N LYS A 116 -0.21 -17.70 11.41
CA LYS A 116 0.05 -19.01 10.79
C LYS A 116 1.20 -18.97 9.79
N PHE A 117 1.27 -17.92 8.98
CA PHE A 117 2.37 -17.72 8.03
C PHE A 117 3.71 -17.53 8.73
N LYS A 118 3.73 -16.80 9.86
CA LYS A 118 4.94 -16.57 10.67
C LYS A 118 5.44 -17.84 11.34
N GLU A 119 4.53 -18.74 11.72
CA GLU A 119 4.85 -20.06 12.28
C GLU A 119 5.38 -21.06 11.23
N SER A 120 5.08 -20.85 9.95
CA SER A 120 5.51 -21.77 8.89
C SER A 120 7.01 -21.73 8.65
N GLU A 121 7.67 -22.88 8.72
CA GLU A 121 9.09 -23.03 8.35
C GLU A 121 9.30 -22.89 6.84
N ASP A 122 8.33 -23.34 6.03
CA ASP A 122 8.35 -23.24 4.58
C ASP A 122 7.34 -22.18 4.13
N LYS A 123 7.83 -20.96 3.88
CA LYS A 123 7.03 -19.85 3.34
C LYS A 123 6.84 -19.94 1.83
N GLU A 124 7.72 -20.64 1.11
CA GLU A 124 7.67 -20.74 -0.34
C GLU A 124 6.42 -21.48 -0.82
N GLN A 125 5.88 -22.41 -0.03
CA GLN A 125 4.62 -23.08 -0.34
C GLN A 125 3.44 -22.12 -0.51
N TYR A 126 3.51 -20.94 0.12
CA TYR A 126 2.47 -19.91 0.07
C TYR A 126 2.75 -18.83 -0.97
N LYS A 127 3.85 -18.92 -1.71
CA LYS A 127 4.24 -17.90 -2.68
C LYS A 127 3.20 -17.81 -3.80
N LYS A 128 2.59 -16.64 -3.93
CA LYS A 128 1.53 -16.37 -4.92
C LYS A 128 2.11 -15.75 -6.18
N GLU A 129 2.82 -14.64 -6.01
CA GLU A 129 3.49 -13.92 -7.10
C GLU A 129 4.63 -13.07 -6.54
N LYS A 130 5.45 -12.55 -7.44
CA LYS A 130 6.40 -11.48 -7.15
C LYS A 130 5.89 -10.21 -7.82
N TYR A 131 5.85 -9.11 -7.09
CA TYR A 131 5.48 -7.80 -7.63
C TYR A 131 6.58 -6.80 -7.31
N ILE A 132 7.09 -6.12 -8.35
CA ILE A 132 8.33 -5.32 -8.26
C ILE A 132 9.48 -6.24 -7.81
N ASP A 133 9.93 -6.11 -6.56
CA ASP A 133 10.99 -6.92 -5.96
C ASP A 133 10.49 -7.74 -4.75
N ALA A 134 9.22 -7.60 -4.37
CA ALA A 134 8.64 -8.20 -3.18
C ALA A 134 7.85 -9.46 -3.52
N ASP A 135 8.06 -10.51 -2.73
CA ASP A 135 7.23 -11.71 -2.77
C ASP A 135 5.90 -11.44 -2.04
N ILE A 136 4.79 -11.76 -2.71
CA ILE A 136 3.45 -11.75 -2.14
C ILE A 136 3.05 -13.20 -1.89
N TYR A 137 2.66 -13.50 -0.66
CA TYR A 137 2.19 -14.82 -0.24
C TYR A 137 0.67 -14.84 -0.13
N TYR A 138 0.05 -15.99 -0.34
CA TYR A 138 -1.40 -16.18 -0.23
C TYR A 138 -1.71 -17.36 0.68
N LEU A 139 -2.49 -17.09 1.72
CA LEU A 139 -3.04 -18.11 2.60
C LEU A 139 -4.56 -18.00 2.60
N ALA A 140 -5.21 -19.14 2.70
CA ALA A 140 -6.65 -19.21 2.85
C ALA A 140 -7.03 -20.31 3.85
N MET A 141 -8.08 -20.06 4.62
CA MET A 141 -8.78 -21.06 5.40
C MET A 141 -10.21 -21.19 4.86
N LYS A 142 -10.74 -22.40 4.92
CA LYS A 142 -12.07 -22.72 4.43
C LYS A 142 -12.92 -23.24 5.56
N SER A 143 -14.19 -22.87 5.55
CA SER A 143 -15.15 -23.42 6.47
C SER A 143 -15.39 -24.91 6.18
N ILE A 144 -15.72 -25.67 7.22
CA ILE A 144 -15.94 -27.11 7.15
C ILE A 144 -17.39 -27.45 7.48
N ASN A 145 -17.86 -28.59 6.95
CA ASN A 145 -19.21 -29.12 7.17
C ASN A 145 -20.35 -28.18 6.72
N ASP A 146 -20.06 -27.26 5.80
CA ASP A 146 -21.03 -26.31 5.26
C ASP A 146 -21.60 -26.71 3.89
N PRO A 147 -22.89 -26.43 3.63
CA PRO A 147 -23.46 -26.55 2.30
C PRO A 147 -22.93 -25.49 1.32
N GLU A 148 -22.52 -24.33 1.84
CA GLU A 148 -21.85 -23.25 1.10
C GLU A 148 -20.52 -22.94 1.78
N GLU A 149 -19.42 -23.33 1.14
CA GLU A 149 -18.06 -23.14 1.66
C GLU A 149 -17.71 -21.65 1.72
N LEU A 150 -17.37 -21.17 2.92
CA LEU A 150 -16.90 -19.81 3.14
C LEU A 150 -15.37 -19.82 3.18
N THR A 151 -14.74 -18.95 2.42
CA THR A 151 -13.28 -18.80 2.39
C THR A 151 -12.89 -17.49 3.03
N TRP A 152 -11.92 -17.55 3.95
CA TRP A 152 -11.21 -16.37 4.42
C TRP A 152 -9.78 -16.45 3.91
N GLU A 153 -9.33 -15.38 3.29
CA GLU A 153 -8.04 -15.32 2.64
C GLU A 153 -7.28 -14.07 3.02
N ALA A 154 -5.95 -14.15 2.93
CA ALA A 154 -5.07 -13.04 3.15
C ALA A 154 -3.90 -13.09 2.16
N TYR A 155 -3.53 -11.91 1.68
CA TYR A 155 -2.30 -11.66 0.94
C TYR A 155 -1.28 -11.09 1.91
N ILE A 156 -0.10 -11.69 1.99
CA ILE A 156 0.93 -11.31 2.96
C ILE A 156 2.13 -10.74 2.24
N VAL A 157 2.57 -9.56 2.66
CA VAL A 157 3.81 -8.93 2.20
C VAL A 157 4.43 -8.12 3.34
N ALA A 158 5.76 -8.17 3.46
CA ALA A 158 6.52 -7.46 4.51
C ALA A 158 5.94 -7.65 5.93
N ASP A 159 5.60 -8.89 6.30
CA ASP A 159 5.02 -9.28 7.60
C ASP A 159 3.70 -8.59 7.98
N ALA A 160 2.96 -8.06 6.99
CA ALA A 160 1.61 -7.54 7.10
C ALA A 160 0.65 -8.33 6.20
N ALA A 161 -0.62 -8.44 6.61
CA ALA A 161 -1.66 -9.17 5.89
C ALA A 161 -2.77 -8.24 5.38
N TYR A 162 -3.20 -8.47 4.15
CA TYR A 162 -4.16 -7.66 3.40
C TYR A 162 -5.30 -8.54 2.91
N SER A 163 -6.52 -7.98 2.88
CA SER A 163 -7.73 -8.69 2.46
C SER A 163 -7.74 -9.07 0.98
N ASP A 164 -6.97 -8.37 0.16
CA ASP A 164 -6.96 -8.56 -1.27
C ASP A 164 -5.59 -8.23 -1.87
N LEU A 165 -5.37 -8.73 -3.08
CA LEU A 165 -4.11 -8.59 -3.80
C LEU A 165 -3.80 -7.13 -4.14
N ALA A 166 -4.82 -6.31 -4.44
CA ALA A 166 -4.61 -4.93 -4.82
C ALA A 166 -4.06 -4.13 -3.63
N ALA A 167 -4.61 -4.32 -2.44
CA ALA A 167 -4.11 -3.74 -1.19
C ALA A 167 -2.67 -4.19 -0.88
N ALA A 168 -2.34 -5.47 -1.08
CA ALA A 168 -0.96 -5.96 -0.92
C ALA A 168 0.01 -5.29 -1.92
N LYS A 169 -0.37 -5.17 -3.19
CA LYS A 169 0.45 -4.48 -4.22
C LYS A 169 0.63 -2.99 -3.91
N LYS A 170 -0.42 -2.33 -3.41
CA LYS A 170 -0.35 -0.93 -2.93
C LYS A 170 0.66 -0.79 -1.79
N ALA A 171 0.66 -1.71 -0.84
CA ALA A 171 1.64 -1.70 0.25
C ALA A 171 3.09 -1.89 -0.25
N VAL A 172 3.31 -2.72 -1.27
CA VAL A 172 4.63 -2.85 -1.91
C VAL A 172 5.07 -1.50 -2.50
N VAL A 173 4.20 -0.84 -3.27
CA VAL A 173 4.48 0.47 -3.87
C VAL A 173 4.76 1.52 -2.79
N ALA A 174 3.91 1.60 -1.77
CA ALA A 174 4.08 2.55 -0.66
C ALA A 174 5.43 2.35 0.05
N ASN A 175 5.80 1.09 0.33
CA ASN A 175 7.10 0.78 0.92
C ASN A 175 8.27 1.19 0.01
N HIS A 176 8.16 1.00 -1.30
CA HIS A 176 9.18 1.48 -2.24
C HIS A 176 9.29 3.01 -2.23
N VAL A 177 8.17 3.72 -2.33
CA VAL A 177 8.15 5.19 -2.35
C VAL A 177 8.74 5.76 -1.07
N GLN A 178 8.32 5.25 0.09
CA GLN A 178 8.79 5.73 1.40
C GLN A 178 10.29 5.51 1.63
N ASN A 179 10.86 4.45 1.07
CA ASN A 179 12.27 4.11 1.25
C ASN A 179 13.18 4.57 0.11
N HIS A 180 12.64 5.04 -1.01
CA HIS A 180 13.43 5.52 -2.12
C HIS A 180 13.99 6.92 -1.84
N PRO A 181 15.29 7.20 -2.06
CA PRO A 181 15.92 8.49 -1.73
C PRO A 181 15.19 9.70 -2.32
N VAL A 182 14.74 9.57 -3.57
CA VAL A 182 14.04 10.65 -4.29
C VAL A 182 12.52 10.57 -4.16
N LEU A 183 11.86 9.42 -4.40
CA LEU A 183 10.40 9.34 -4.35
C LEU A 183 9.83 9.63 -2.94
N SER A 184 10.60 9.38 -1.88
CA SER A 184 10.19 9.72 -0.51
C SER A 184 10.09 11.23 -0.25
N LEU A 185 10.55 12.07 -1.19
CA LEU A 185 10.40 13.52 -1.13
C LEU A 185 9.02 13.98 -1.62
N LEU A 186 8.33 13.16 -2.43
CA LEU A 186 7.03 13.51 -3.01
C LEU A 186 6.00 13.84 -1.92
N GLY A 187 5.23 14.92 -2.11
CA GLY A 187 4.20 15.36 -1.17
C GLY A 187 4.71 16.04 0.10
N LYS A 188 6.03 16.20 0.29
CA LYS A 188 6.60 16.92 1.43
C LYS A 188 6.74 18.41 1.17
N HIS A 189 6.68 19.19 2.24
CA HIS A 189 6.96 20.63 2.18
C HIS A 189 8.46 20.91 1.94
N ILE A 190 8.76 22.02 1.27
CA ILE A 190 10.12 22.43 0.90
C ILE A 190 11.08 22.43 2.09
N ASP A 191 10.65 22.92 3.25
CA ASP A 191 11.47 22.95 4.47
C ASP A 191 11.88 21.55 4.94
N GLU A 192 11.00 20.56 4.81
CA GLU A 192 11.31 19.17 5.18
C GLU A 192 12.33 18.56 4.22
N ILE A 193 12.24 18.91 2.93
CA ILE A 193 13.18 18.44 1.91
C ILE A 193 14.54 19.11 2.06
N VAL A 194 14.59 20.41 2.36
CA VAL A 194 15.84 21.12 2.70
C VAL A 194 16.49 20.47 3.91
N ALA A 195 15.72 20.15 4.96
CA ALA A 195 16.24 19.48 6.15
C ALA A 195 16.76 18.06 5.85
N ALA A 196 16.10 17.31 4.96
CA ALA A 196 16.48 15.94 4.60
C ALA A 196 17.68 15.87 3.65
N THR A 197 17.79 16.79 2.70
CA THR A 197 18.78 16.77 1.62
C THR A 197 19.98 17.71 1.88
N GLY A 198 19.79 18.76 2.67
CA GLY A 198 20.76 19.83 2.87
C GLY A 198 20.93 20.76 1.67
N LEU A 199 20.01 20.70 0.70
CA LEU A 199 20.05 21.52 -0.52
C LEU A 199 19.03 22.65 -0.42
N ASP A 200 19.46 23.85 -0.80
CA ASP A 200 18.57 25.00 -0.94
C ASP A 200 17.83 24.96 -2.29
N PRO A 201 16.54 25.29 -2.33
CA PRO A 201 15.79 25.37 -3.58
C PRO A 201 16.28 26.49 -4.47
N GLN A 202 16.22 26.24 -5.76
CA GLN A 202 16.54 27.22 -6.81
C GLN A 202 15.25 27.66 -7.49
N ILE A 203 15.26 28.88 -8.03
CA ILE A 203 14.15 29.38 -8.84
C ILE A 203 14.49 29.10 -10.30
N ALA A 204 13.64 28.31 -10.96
CA ALA A 204 13.72 28.06 -12.41
C ALA A 204 12.59 28.80 -13.14
N GLU A 205 12.90 29.36 -14.29
CA GLU A 205 11.88 29.88 -15.22
C GLU A 205 11.39 28.73 -16.11
N VAL A 206 10.08 28.50 -16.10
CA VAL A 206 9.43 27.53 -16.96
C VAL A 206 8.76 28.28 -18.09
N GLU A 207 9.13 27.93 -19.33
CA GLU A 207 8.47 28.44 -20.52
C GLU A 207 7.06 27.83 -20.62
N ASP A 208 6.06 28.67 -20.86
CA ASP A 208 4.71 28.20 -21.14
C ASP A 208 4.65 27.66 -22.58
N ILE A 209 4.31 26.37 -22.74
CA ILE A 209 4.17 25.69 -24.03
C ILE A 209 3.05 26.33 -24.87
N GLU A 210 2.05 26.96 -24.22
CA GLU A 210 0.97 27.70 -24.87
C GLU A 210 1.31 29.19 -25.08
N GLY A 211 2.47 29.65 -24.63
CA GLY A 211 3.03 30.97 -24.92
C GLY A 211 2.31 32.15 -24.28
N VAL A 212 1.62 31.96 -23.15
CA VAL A 212 0.86 33.02 -22.47
C VAL A 212 1.77 33.85 -21.55
N GLU A 213 2.52 33.22 -20.64
CA GLU A 213 3.52 33.90 -19.79
C GLU A 213 4.47 32.88 -19.12
N ASN A 214 5.78 33.15 -19.10
CA ASN A 214 6.73 32.34 -18.32
C ASN A 214 6.39 32.46 -16.82
N TYR A 215 6.51 31.37 -16.09
CA TYR A 215 6.35 31.36 -14.63
C TYR A 215 7.59 30.82 -13.95
N THR A 216 7.77 31.18 -12.69
CA THR A 216 8.87 30.68 -11.87
C THR A 216 8.40 29.55 -10.99
N ILE A 217 9.19 28.48 -10.92
CA ILE A 217 8.96 27.36 -10.00
C ILE A 217 10.17 27.20 -9.08
N HIS A 218 9.93 26.74 -7.85
CA HIS A 218 11.02 26.25 -7.01
C HIS A 218 11.39 24.84 -7.46
N GLU A 219 12.69 24.56 -7.52
CA GLU A 219 13.21 23.22 -7.82
C GLU A 219 14.43 22.86 -6.97
N ILE A 220 14.60 21.56 -6.73
CA ILE A 220 15.82 20.98 -6.15
C ILE A 220 16.31 19.86 -7.07
N ASN A 221 17.59 19.91 -7.44
CA ASN A 221 18.26 18.78 -8.10
C ASN A 221 18.88 17.88 -7.02
N PHE A 222 18.32 16.69 -6.81
CA PHE A 222 18.72 15.78 -5.73
C PHE A 222 18.85 14.32 -6.17
N GLU A 223 20.09 13.79 -6.05
CA GLU A 223 20.57 12.70 -6.91
C GLU A 223 20.26 13.10 -8.38
N ASP A 224 20.52 12.41 -9.48
CA ASP A 224 20.14 12.94 -10.82
C ASP A 224 18.61 13.03 -11.12
N ALA A 225 17.81 13.73 -10.32
CA ALA A 225 16.39 14.03 -10.50
C ALA A 225 16.06 15.47 -10.08
N LEU A 226 15.09 16.07 -10.78
CA LEU A 226 14.56 17.40 -10.47
C LEU A 226 13.26 17.24 -9.69
N VAL A 227 13.24 17.78 -8.48
CA VAL A 227 12.05 17.88 -7.62
C VAL A 227 11.46 19.27 -7.77
N PHE A 228 10.22 19.36 -8.23
CA PHE A 228 9.50 20.61 -8.42
C PHE A 228 8.46 20.82 -7.34
N PHE A 229 8.29 22.06 -6.93
CA PHE A 229 7.34 22.46 -5.89
C PHE A 229 6.18 23.23 -6.49
N ASP A 230 4.97 22.99 -5.98
CA ASP A 230 3.81 23.82 -6.32
C ASP A 230 3.81 25.17 -5.59
N ASN A 231 2.73 25.94 -5.75
CA ASN A 231 2.58 27.25 -5.13
C ASN A 231 2.35 27.19 -3.61
N GLU A 232 2.14 26.00 -3.04
CA GLU A 232 2.05 25.75 -1.59
C GLU A 232 3.38 25.21 -1.04
N ASP A 233 4.46 25.28 -1.84
CA ASP A 233 5.79 24.77 -1.52
C ASP A 233 5.79 23.26 -1.20
N ILE A 234 4.85 22.50 -1.79
CA ILE A 234 4.79 21.05 -1.71
C ILE A 234 5.47 20.44 -2.93
N ALA A 235 6.32 19.42 -2.73
CA ALA A 235 6.93 18.65 -3.81
C ALA A 235 5.86 17.90 -4.61
N SER A 236 5.40 18.53 -5.69
CA SER A 236 4.28 18.08 -6.50
C SER A 236 4.72 17.22 -7.67
N GLN A 237 5.95 17.37 -8.15
CA GLN A 237 6.48 16.61 -9.28
C GLN A 237 7.94 16.24 -9.09
N ILE A 238 8.31 15.06 -9.59
CA ILE A 238 9.69 14.59 -9.65
C ILE A 238 9.96 14.12 -11.07
N PHE A 239 10.87 14.83 -11.75
CA PHE A 239 11.35 14.43 -13.06
C PHE A 239 12.66 13.66 -12.93
N ILE A 240 12.68 12.48 -13.52
CA ILE A 240 13.79 11.54 -13.43
C ILE A 240 14.39 11.40 -14.82
N GLU A 241 15.67 11.74 -14.94
CA GLU A 241 16.45 11.56 -16.16
C GLU A 241 17.62 10.58 -15.91
N GLY A 242 18.10 9.99 -17.01
CA GLY A 242 19.27 9.11 -16.97
C GLY A 242 18.96 7.70 -16.48
N GLN A 243 20.01 6.92 -16.22
CA GLN A 243 19.85 5.52 -15.80
C GLN A 243 19.59 5.45 -14.28
N ARG A 244 18.32 5.43 -13.88
CA ARG A 244 17.87 5.13 -12.52
C ARG A 244 16.85 4.00 -12.46
N GLU A 245 16.98 3.17 -11.43
CA GLU A 245 15.97 2.20 -11.04
C GLU A 245 15.00 2.84 -10.04
N PHE A 246 13.70 2.68 -10.25
CA PHE A 246 12.66 3.03 -9.30
C PHE A 246 11.44 2.12 -9.50
N LEU A 247 10.77 1.72 -8.42
CA LEU A 247 9.69 0.72 -8.46
C LEU A 247 10.09 -0.56 -9.23
N GLY A 248 11.35 -0.98 -9.09
CA GLY A 248 11.94 -2.17 -9.74
C GLY A 248 12.00 -2.13 -11.27
N VAL A 249 11.77 -0.97 -11.88
CA VAL A 249 11.99 -0.73 -13.31
C VAL A 249 13.12 0.27 -13.51
N GLN A 250 13.77 0.18 -14.66
CA GLN A 250 14.94 0.98 -15.00
C GLN A 250 14.59 1.91 -16.17
N LEU A 251 14.91 3.21 -16.05
CA LEU A 251 14.89 4.10 -17.22
C LEU A 251 15.84 3.57 -18.29
N GLY A 252 15.32 3.48 -19.51
CA GLY A 252 15.92 2.74 -20.63
C GLY A 252 15.26 1.38 -20.89
N ASN A 253 14.36 0.92 -20.03
CA ASN A 253 13.46 -0.18 -20.39
C ASN A 253 12.40 0.30 -21.40
N THR A 254 11.96 -0.62 -22.27
CA THR A 254 10.81 -0.39 -23.15
C THR A 254 9.51 -0.47 -22.36
N PHE A 255 8.41 0.01 -22.95
CA PHE A 255 7.08 -0.10 -22.37
C PHE A 255 6.67 -1.53 -22.02
N ASP A 256 6.96 -2.50 -22.90
CA ASP A 256 6.67 -3.92 -22.62
C ASP A 256 7.44 -4.41 -21.39
N GLN A 257 8.73 -4.08 -21.28
CA GLN A 257 9.57 -4.46 -20.14
C GLN A 257 9.11 -3.83 -18.82
N ILE A 258 8.65 -2.57 -18.86
CA ILE A 258 8.08 -1.89 -17.69
C ILE A 258 6.77 -2.57 -17.27
N SER A 259 5.92 -2.91 -18.23
CA SER A 259 4.63 -3.56 -17.98
C SER A 259 4.78 -4.97 -17.42
N GLU A 260 5.86 -5.68 -17.74
CA GLU A 260 6.20 -6.98 -17.14
C GLU A 260 6.45 -6.88 -15.62
N VAL A 261 6.90 -5.71 -15.13
CA VAL A 261 7.20 -5.49 -13.70
C VAL A 261 6.03 -4.81 -12.98
N LEU A 262 5.51 -3.71 -13.54
CA LEU A 262 4.49 -2.88 -12.89
C LEU A 262 3.05 -3.36 -13.17
N GLY A 263 2.86 -4.23 -14.15
CA GLY A 263 1.55 -4.68 -14.61
C GLY A 263 1.00 -3.84 -15.75
N LEU A 264 -0.31 -3.88 -15.97
CA LEU A 264 -0.94 -3.10 -17.05
C LEU A 264 -0.97 -1.60 -16.67
N PRO A 265 -0.54 -0.70 -17.56
CA PRO A 265 -0.71 0.73 -17.37
C PRO A 265 -2.17 1.15 -17.51
N GLU A 266 -2.49 2.34 -17.00
CA GLU A 266 -3.77 3.01 -17.23
C GLU A 266 -3.91 3.41 -18.71
N SER A 267 -2.83 3.92 -19.32
CA SER A 267 -2.83 4.32 -20.72
C SER A 267 -1.46 4.22 -21.39
N ILE A 268 -1.47 4.06 -22.71
CA ILE A 268 -0.32 4.24 -23.60
C ILE A 268 -0.76 5.06 -24.81
N SER A 269 -0.21 6.27 -24.97
CA SER A 269 -0.64 7.23 -26.00
C SER A 269 0.55 7.99 -26.60
N GLU A 270 0.31 8.72 -27.69
CA GLU A 270 1.20 9.82 -28.11
C GLU A 270 1.05 10.98 -27.13
N ASP A 271 2.13 11.71 -26.89
CA ASP A 271 2.11 12.91 -26.06
C ASP A 271 1.29 14.01 -26.77
N PRO A 272 0.38 14.70 -26.06
CA PRO A 272 -0.48 15.70 -26.68
C PRO A 272 0.26 16.95 -27.16
N PHE A 273 1.48 17.21 -26.68
CA PHE A 273 2.28 18.39 -27.01
C PHE A 273 3.45 18.07 -27.93
N PHE A 274 3.93 16.82 -27.94
CA PHE A 274 5.10 16.41 -28.73
C PHE A 274 4.78 15.22 -29.64
N GLU A 275 4.63 15.49 -30.95
CA GLU A 275 4.26 14.49 -31.97
C GLU A 275 5.20 13.27 -32.05
N ASP A 276 6.45 13.40 -31.60
CA ASP A 276 7.47 12.34 -31.63
C ASP A 276 7.70 11.69 -30.24
N VAL A 277 6.80 11.90 -29.28
CA VAL A 277 6.90 11.33 -27.93
C VAL A 277 5.69 10.46 -27.63
N HIS A 278 5.95 9.30 -27.03
CA HIS A 278 4.95 8.39 -26.51
C HIS A 278 5.01 8.35 -24.98
N THR A 279 3.84 8.23 -24.37
CA THR A 279 3.65 8.18 -22.93
C THR A 279 3.07 6.84 -22.49
N MET A 280 3.54 6.33 -21.35
CA MET A 280 2.93 5.21 -20.62
C MET A 280 2.64 5.67 -19.19
N ARG A 281 1.38 5.58 -18.78
CA ARG A 281 0.91 6.12 -17.50
C ARG A 281 0.45 5.02 -16.55
N TYR A 282 0.91 5.08 -15.31
CA TYR A 282 0.39 4.34 -14.17
C TYR A 282 -0.24 5.31 -13.17
N VAL A 283 -1.37 4.90 -12.59
CA VAL A 283 -2.04 5.66 -11.54
C VAL A 283 -2.00 4.83 -10.26
N PHE A 284 -1.35 5.37 -9.24
CA PHE A 284 -1.34 4.88 -7.88
C PHE A 284 -2.20 5.80 -7.01
N ASP A 285 -2.45 5.40 -5.76
CA ASP A 285 -3.36 6.15 -4.87
C ASP A 285 -2.88 7.58 -4.59
N ASP A 286 -1.58 7.76 -4.36
CA ASP A 286 -1.01 9.05 -3.95
C ASP A 286 -0.26 9.76 -5.09
N PHE A 287 -0.08 9.11 -6.24
CA PHE A 287 0.71 9.67 -7.35
C PHE A 287 0.42 9.01 -8.69
N THR A 288 0.74 9.73 -9.76
CA THR A 288 0.81 9.20 -11.13
C THR A 288 2.26 9.09 -11.55
N LEU A 289 2.59 8.06 -12.32
CA LEU A 289 3.90 7.86 -12.93
C LEU A 289 3.75 7.77 -14.44
N GLU A 290 4.44 8.64 -15.16
CA GLU A 290 4.45 8.68 -16.62
C GLU A 290 5.86 8.44 -17.15
N PHE A 291 6.00 7.49 -18.07
CA PHE A 291 7.25 7.23 -18.79
C PHE A 291 7.20 7.82 -20.19
N TYR A 292 8.31 8.37 -20.67
CA TYR A 292 8.43 9.01 -21.98
C TYR A 292 9.44 8.29 -22.87
N ALA A 293 9.07 8.02 -24.12
CA ALA A 293 9.91 7.37 -25.12
C ALA A 293 9.66 7.93 -26.54
N GLU A 294 10.62 7.80 -27.45
CA GLU A 294 10.45 8.23 -28.86
C GLU A 294 9.43 7.35 -29.62
N SER A 295 9.24 6.11 -29.20
CA SER A 295 8.20 5.20 -29.69
C SER A 295 7.84 4.18 -28.61
N ARG A 296 6.78 3.39 -28.81
CA ARG A 296 6.38 2.32 -27.88
C ARG A 296 7.47 1.27 -27.66
N GLU A 297 8.24 0.97 -28.70
CA GLU A 297 9.31 -0.03 -28.69
C GLU A 297 10.67 0.57 -28.33
N ALA A 298 10.78 1.91 -28.26
CA ALA A 298 12.00 2.58 -27.89
C ALA A 298 12.25 2.49 -26.37
N PRO A 299 13.52 2.47 -25.94
CA PRO A 299 13.89 2.71 -24.55
C PRO A 299 13.28 4.00 -24.02
N THR A 300 12.75 3.96 -22.80
CA THR A 300 12.35 5.17 -22.08
C THR A 300 13.53 6.11 -21.86
N ALA A 301 13.32 7.40 -22.09
CA ALA A 301 14.34 8.42 -21.90
C ALA A 301 14.23 9.08 -20.52
N SER A 302 13.02 9.23 -20.00
CA SER A 302 12.72 9.88 -18.73
C SER A 302 11.40 9.38 -18.14
N ALA A 303 11.14 9.78 -16.91
CA ALA A 303 9.84 9.63 -16.27
C ALA A 303 9.48 10.85 -15.42
N MET A 304 8.19 11.06 -15.25
CA MET A 304 7.61 12.05 -14.36
C MET A 304 6.76 11.36 -13.30
N VAL A 305 6.98 11.72 -12.05
CA VAL A 305 6.15 11.30 -10.92
C VAL A 305 5.39 12.52 -10.41
N THR A 306 4.06 12.46 -10.43
CA THR A 306 3.19 13.59 -10.07
C THR A 306 2.35 13.23 -8.85
N TYR A 307 2.48 14.00 -7.77
CA TYR A 307 1.71 13.83 -6.54
C TYR A 307 0.22 14.09 -6.78
N GLN A 308 -0.64 13.29 -6.15
CA GLN A 308 -2.09 13.47 -6.17
C GLN A 308 -2.55 14.01 -4.81
N ASN A 309 -3.08 15.24 -4.82
CA ASN A 309 -3.77 15.86 -3.68
C ASN A 309 -5.25 15.46 -3.64
#